data_AF-X0Y6V4-F1
#
_entry.id   AF-X0Y6V4-F1
#
_cell.length_a   1.000
_cell.length_b   1.000
_cell.length_c   1.000
_cell.angle_alpha   90.00
_cell.angle_beta   90.00
_cell.angle_gamma   90.00
#
_symmetry.space_group_name_H-M   'P 1'
#
loop_
_entity.id
_entity.type
_entity.pdbx_description
1 polymer ?
#
loop_
_entity_poly.entity_id
_entity_poly.type
_entity_poly.pdbx_seq_one_letter_code
_entity_poly.pdbx_strand_id
1 'polypeptide(L)'
;AIEVTGLNEWITHPLKDEMAYKGKFLQVIELHARGKKEDRISGLAPYYHRGVVYHNPAVCRPLEEQLLSFPYSRYMDAMDALAYVIELKDLGNRFFLPDEPDDGDQWSDADEDEAAELEESELSWSGIV
;
A
#
# COMPACT_ATOMS: atom_id res chain seq x y z
N ALA A 1 -7.46 11.51 -3.73
CA ALA A 1 -7.47 12.53 -2.67
C ALA A 1 -7.13 13.88 -3.29
N ILE A 2 -7.55 14.98 -2.69
CA ILE A 2 -7.37 16.34 -3.22
C ILE A 2 -6.82 17.21 -2.08
N GLU A 3 -5.73 17.93 -2.33
CA GLU A 3 -5.22 18.92 -1.39
C GLU A 3 -6.17 20.11 -1.30
N VAL A 4 -6.51 20.51 -0.07
CA VAL A 4 -7.33 21.70 0.20
C VAL A 4 -6.45 22.95 0.05
N THR A 5 -6.65 23.65 -1.06
CA THR A 5 -6.01 24.93 -1.41
C THR A 5 -7.07 25.90 -1.93
N GLY A 6 -6.71 27.08 -2.42
CA GLY A 6 -7.68 27.95 -3.12
C GLY A 6 -8.21 27.37 -4.44
N LEU A 7 -7.57 26.35 -5.01
CA LEU A 7 -7.95 25.74 -6.29
C LEU A 7 -8.78 24.46 -6.15
N ASN A 8 -8.95 23.92 -4.94
CA ASN A 8 -9.60 22.62 -4.75
C ASN A 8 -11.07 22.66 -5.16
N GLU A 9 -11.80 23.75 -4.89
CA GLU A 9 -13.21 23.90 -5.25
C GLU A 9 -13.44 23.72 -6.75
N TRP A 10 -12.55 24.29 -7.56
CA TRP A 10 -12.60 24.20 -9.03
C TRP A 10 -12.38 22.78 -9.57
N ILE A 11 -11.76 21.89 -8.78
CA ILE A 11 -11.55 20.49 -9.13
C ILE A 11 -12.70 19.64 -8.58
N THR A 12 -13.09 19.88 -7.32
CA THR A 12 -14.08 19.08 -6.60
C THR A 12 -15.49 19.25 -7.18
N HIS A 13 -15.88 20.45 -7.61
CA HIS A 13 -17.21 20.69 -8.18
C HIS A 13 -17.45 19.89 -9.48
N PRO A 14 -16.63 20.05 -10.54
CA PRO A 14 -16.80 19.25 -11.76
C PRO A 14 -16.71 17.75 -11.53
N LEU A 15 -15.84 17.32 -10.60
CA LEU A 15 -15.70 15.90 -10.27
C LEU A 15 -16.99 15.33 -9.65
N LYS A 16 -17.61 16.06 -8.73
CA LYS A 16 -18.89 15.66 -8.11
C LYS A 16 -20.03 15.62 -9.12
N ASP A 17 -20.08 16.58 -10.03
CA ASP A 17 -21.09 16.61 -11.10
C ASP A 17 -20.96 15.40 -12.03
N GLU A 18 -19.74 15.06 -12.44
CA GLU A 18 -19.46 13.88 -13.27
C GLU A 18 -19.76 12.55 -12.54
N MET A 19 -19.48 12.48 -11.23
CA MET A 19 -19.82 11.33 -10.40
C MET A 19 -21.35 11.12 -10.35
N ALA A 20 -22.11 12.19 -10.18
CA ALA A 20 -23.56 12.16 -10.20
C ALA A 20 -24.11 11.78 -11.59
N TYR A 21 -23.56 12.36 -12.66
CA TYR A 21 -23.97 12.06 -14.03
C TYR A 21 -23.72 10.60 -14.42
N LYS A 22 -22.59 10.03 -14.03
CA LYS A 22 -22.21 8.64 -14.35
C LYS A 22 -22.73 7.60 -13.35
N GLY A 23 -23.33 8.03 -12.25
CA GLY A 23 -23.75 7.16 -11.15
C GLY A 23 -22.59 6.39 -10.48
N LYS A 24 -21.35 6.91 -10.59
CA LYS A 24 -20.15 6.29 -10.01
C LYS A 24 -19.59 7.19 -8.92
N PHE A 25 -19.79 6.80 -7.67
CA PHE A 25 -19.37 7.59 -6.52
C PHE A 25 -18.02 7.13 -5.98
N LEU A 26 -16.98 7.87 -6.34
CA LEU A 26 -15.63 7.74 -5.78
C LEU A 26 -15.57 8.36 -4.37
N GLN A 27 -14.76 7.77 -3.49
CA GLN A 27 -14.42 8.38 -2.21
C GLN A 27 -13.40 9.51 -2.45
N VAL A 28 -13.86 10.76 -2.35
CA VAL A 28 -12.98 11.93 -2.42
C VAL A 28 -12.56 12.32 -1.01
N ILE A 29 -11.28 12.13 -0.72
CA ILE A 29 -10.67 12.52 0.57
C ILE A 29 -9.96 13.86 0.37
N GLU A 30 -10.33 14.83 1.20
CA GLU A 30 -9.70 16.15 1.28
C GLU A 30 -8.50 16.08 2.23
N LEU A 31 -7.34 16.57 1.78
CA LEU A 31 -6.10 16.55 2.55
C LEU A 31 -5.67 17.96 2.88
N HIS A 32 -5.29 18.21 4.12
CA HIS A 32 -4.80 19.51 4.56
C HIS A 32 -3.28 19.47 4.68
N ALA A 33 -2.59 20.34 3.94
CA ALA A 33 -1.14 20.43 4.00
C ALA A 33 -0.64 20.61 5.45
N ARG A 34 0.18 19.66 5.92
CA ARG A 34 0.88 19.73 7.20
C ARG A 34 2.33 20.13 6.94
N GLY A 35 2.85 21.10 7.72
CA GLY A 35 4.25 21.52 7.65
C GLY A 35 4.67 22.09 6.30
N LYS A 36 5.99 22.14 6.07
CA LYS A 36 6.56 22.57 4.78
C LYS A 36 6.57 21.40 3.79
N LYS A 37 6.72 21.73 2.49
CA LYS A 37 6.78 20.73 1.42
C LYS A 37 7.96 19.77 1.64
N GLU A 38 9.11 20.32 2.00
CA GLU A 38 10.35 19.59 2.25
C GLU A 38 10.18 18.57 3.37
N ASP A 39 9.49 18.95 4.46
CA ASP A 39 9.23 18.07 5.59
C ASP A 39 8.36 16.88 5.16
N ARG A 40 7.29 17.12 4.38
CA ARG A 40 6.44 16.04 3.86
C ARG A 40 7.21 15.08 2.96
N ILE A 41 7.98 15.61 2.02
CA ILE A 41 8.76 14.80 1.07
C ILE A 41 9.83 14.00 1.81
N SER A 42 10.47 14.58 2.83
CA SER A 42 11.46 13.87 3.65
C SER A 42 10.87 12.65 4.36
N GLY A 43 9.56 12.67 4.67
CA GLY A 43 8.82 11.54 5.21
C GLY A 43 8.80 10.31 4.30
N LEU A 44 9.07 10.45 2.99
CA LEU A 44 9.16 9.34 2.06
C LEU A 44 10.46 8.54 2.19
N ALA A 45 11.54 9.15 2.69
CA ALA A 45 12.87 8.53 2.80
C ALA A 45 12.87 7.13 3.48
N PRO A 46 12.23 6.92 4.65
CA PRO A 46 12.19 5.60 5.29
C PRO A 46 11.51 4.52 4.42
N TYR A 47 10.54 4.89 3.60
CA TYR A 47 9.84 3.93 2.73
C TYR A 47 10.71 3.48 1.55
N TYR A 48 11.49 4.39 0.98
CA TYR A 48 12.50 4.04 -0.02
C TYR A 48 13.64 3.21 0.57
N HIS A 49 14.11 3.55 1.78
CA HIS A 49 15.14 2.76 2.46
C HIS A 49 14.69 1.32 2.74
N ARG A 50 13.41 1.13 3.07
CA ARG A 50 12.81 -0.20 3.27
C ARG A 50 12.50 -0.93 1.95
N GLY A 51 12.59 -0.26 0.80
CA GLY A 51 12.32 -0.86 -0.51
C GLY A 51 10.85 -1.22 -0.76
N VAL A 52 9.90 -0.52 -0.13
CA VAL A 52 8.45 -0.81 -0.28
C VAL A 52 7.75 0.05 -1.33
N VAL A 53 8.46 0.99 -1.94
CA VAL A 53 7.93 1.89 -2.97
C VAL A 53 8.49 1.47 -4.32
N TYR A 54 7.59 1.19 -5.26
CA TYR A 54 7.94 0.78 -6.61
C TYR A 54 7.36 1.76 -7.63
N HIS A 55 8.17 2.12 -8.62
CA HIS A 55 7.77 3.02 -9.69
C HIS A 55 7.62 2.27 -11.01
N ASN A 56 6.68 2.71 -11.83
CA ASN A 56 6.55 2.21 -13.19
C ASN A 56 7.61 2.88 -14.09
N PRO A 57 8.62 2.15 -14.60
CA PRO A 57 9.73 2.73 -15.35
C PRO A 57 9.29 3.40 -16.66
N ALA A 58 8.11 3.06 -17.18
CA ALA A 58 7.58 3.65 -18.42
C ALA A 58 7.11 5.10 -18.26
N VAL A 59 6.69 5.51 -17.04
CA VAL A 59 6.01 6.79 -16.81
C VAL A 59 6.59 7.62 -15.67
N CYS A 60 7.30 7.00 -14.73
CA CYS A 60 7.75 7.66 -13.50
C CYS A 60 9.11 8.38 -13.60
N ARG A 61 9.74 8.44 -14.78
CA ARG A 61 11.06 9.07 -14.93
C ARG A 61 11.14 10.52 -14.39
N PRO A 62 10.18 11.43 -14.67
CA PRO A 62 10.26 12.79 -14.14
C PRO A 62 10.16 12.86 -12.60
N LEU A 63 9.41 11.93 -12.00
CA LEU A 63 9.29 11.82 -10.55
C LEU A 63 10.61 11.34 -9.94
N GLU A 64 11.25 10.33 -10.55
CA GLU A 64 12.55 9.82 -10.10
C GLU A 64 13.65 10.87 -10.17
N GLU A 65 13.70 11.65 -11.26
CA GLU A 65 14.64 12.77 -11.40
C GLU A 65 14.46 13.82 -10.29
N GLN A 66 13.20 14.13 -9.93
CA GLN A 66 12.88 15.05 -8.83
C GLN A 66 13.33 14.47 -7.47
N LEU A 67 13.05 13.21 -7.20
CA LEU A 67 13.38 12.53 -5.94
C LEU A 67 14.90 12.38 -5.75
N LEU A 68 15.64 12.04 -6.81
CA LEU A 68 17.11 11.95 -6.78
C LEU A 68 17.78 13.31 -6.58
N SER A 69 17.12 14.39 -6.99
CA SER A 69 17.63 15.76 -6.88
C SER A 69 17.19 16.47 -5.59
N PHE A 70 16.42 15.80 -4.72
CA PHE A 70 15.98 16.38 -3.45
C PHE A 70 17.18 16.66 -2.51
N PRO A 71 17.25 17.81 -1.82
CA PRO A 71 16.24 18.87 -1.69
C PRO A 71 16.36 20.02 -2.70
N TYR A 72 17.28 19.96 -3.65
CA TYR A 72 17.63 21.08 -4.54
C TYR A 72 16.99 21.01 -5.93
N SER A 73 15.95 20.19 -6.10
CA SER A 73 15.23 20.07 -7.37
C SER A 73 14.57 21.39 -7.78
N ARG A 74 14.61 21.70 -9.08
CA ARG A 74 13.90 22.87 -9.65
C ARG A 74 12.38 22.76 -9.50
N TYR A 75 11.85 21.55 -9.54
CA TYR A 75 10.42 21.25 -9.44
C TYR A 75 10.17 20.24 -8.33
N MET A 76 9.12 20.45 -7.55
CA MET A 76 8.80 19.60 -6.39
C MET A 76 7.38 19.04 -6.41
N ASP A 77 6.56 19.40 -7.40
CA ASP A 77 5.12 19.14 -7.37
C ASP A 77 4.79 17.64 -7.45
N ALA A 78 5.55 16.85 -8.23
CA ALA A 78 5.27 15.42 -8.36
C ALA A 78 5.67 14.64 -7.10
N MET A 79 6.82 14.97 -6.51
CA MET A 79 7.24 14.34 -5.24
C MET A 79 6.41 14.82 -4.04
N ASP A 80 5.95 16.08 -4.03
CA ASP A 80 5.02 16.60 -3.01
C ASP A 80 3.65 15.91 -3.12
N ALA A 81 3.14 15.73 -4.34
CA ALA A 81 1.91 14.97 -4.58
C ALA A 81 2.03 13.51 -4.12
N LEU A 82 3.19 12.88 -4.32
CA LEU A 82 3.47 11.53 -3.82
C LEU A 82 3.51 11.47 -2.29
N ALA A 83 4.04 12.50 -1.62
CA ALA A 83 4.20 12.52 -0.17
C ALA A 83 2.87 12.39 0.58
N TYR A 84 1.75 12.84 -0.02
CA TYR A 84 0.40 12.64 0.53
C TYR A 84 -0.03 11.19 0.70
N VAL A 85 0.67 10.23 0.06
CA VAL A 85 0.41 8.79 0.29
C VAL A 85 0.60 8.41 1.76
N ILE A 86 1.53 9.05 2.48
CA ILE A 86 1.78 8.78 3.89
C ILE A 86 0.54 9.16 4.73
N GLU A 87 0.03 10.37 4.54
CA GLU A 87 -1.17 10.85 5.23
C GLU A 87 -2.40 10.00 4.88
N LEU A 88 -2.54 9.61 3.61
CA LEU A 88 -3.64 8.75 3.17
C LEU A 88 -3.57 7.35 3.77
N LYS A 89 -2.37 6.80 3.91
CA LYS A 89 -2.16 5.51 4.53
C LYS A 89 -2.63 5.54 5.99
N ASP A 90 -2.27 6.61 6.71
CA ASP A 90 -2.63 6.78 8.12
C ASP A 90 -4.14 7.02 8.27
N LEU A 91 -4.76 7.85 7.43
CA LEU A 91 -6.22 8.06 7.40
C LEU A 91 -6.98 6.77 7.06
N GLY A 92 -6.42 5.96 6.17
CA GLY A 92 -7.01 4.69 5.74
C GLY A 92 -6.72 3.51 6.68
N ASN A 93 -5.96 3.70 7.77
CA ASN A 93 -5.43 2.63 8.62
C ASN A 93 -4.81 1.47 7.81
N ARG A 94 -4.14 1.79 6.70
CA ARG A 94 -3.52 0.79 5.83
C ARG A 94 -2.07 0.57 6.26
N PHE A 95 -1.64 -0.67 6.31
CA PHE A 95 -0.26 -1.02 6.64
C PHE A 95 0.34 -1.84 5.51
N PHE A 96 1.65 -1.72 5.33
CA PHE A 96 2.40 -2.64 4.48
C PHE A 96 2.57 -3.92 5.30
N LEU A 97 1.54 -4.77 5.29
CA LEU A 97 1.65 -6.11 5.83
C LEU A 97 2.59 -6.89 4.91
N PRO A 98 3.46 -7.77 5.45
CA PRO A 98 4.04 -8.81 4.61
C PRO A 98 2.87 -9.60 4.01
N ASP A 99 3.03 -10.08 2.78
CA ASP A 99 2.12 -11.11 2.29
C ASP A 99 2.13 -12.20 3.36
N GLU A 100 0.94 -12.55 3.89
CA GLU A 100 0.85 -13.76 4.69
C GLU A 100 1.46 -14.85 3.81
N PRO A 101 2.38 -15.69 4.35
CA PRO A 101 2.79 -16.87 3.61
C PRO A 101 1.49 -17.52 3.12
N ASP A 102 1.46 -17.88 1.84
CA ASP A 102 0.42 -18.75 1.33
C ASP A 102 0.60 -20.05 2.11
N ASP A 103 -0.15 -20.18 3.21
CA ASP A 103 -0.22 -21.34 4.08
C ASP A 103 -0.90 -22.47 3.28
N GLY A 104 -0.25 -22.89 2.19
CA GLY A 104 -0.73 -23.92 1.28
C GLY A 104 -0.84 -25.30 1.93
N ASP A 105 -0.44 -25.43 3.19
CA ASP A 105 -0.66 -26.59 4.03
C ASP A 105 -1.55 -26.20 5.22
N GLN A 106 -2.84 -25.98 4.94
CA GLN A 106 -3.84 -26.36 5.93
C GLN A 106 -3.70 -27.86 6.11
N TRP A 107 -3.29 -28.30 7.32
CA TRP A 107 -3.45 -29.69 7.72
C TRP A 107 -4.89 -30.07 7.44
N SER A 108 -5.08 -30.96 6.47
CA SER A 108 -6.39 -31.47 6.12
C SER A 108 -6.76 -32.56 7.12
N ASP A 109 -8.06 -32.76 7.37
CA ASP A 109 -8.52 -33.89 8.20
C ASP A 109 -7.99 -35.25 7.66
N ALA A 110 -7.61 -35.33 6.38
CA ALA A 110 -6.98 -36.50 5.79
C ALA A 110 -5.54 -36.74 6.28
N ASP A 111 -4.82 -35.69 6.67
CA ASP A 111 -3.49 -35.79 7.27
C ASP A 111 -3.57 -36.29 8.73
N GLU A 112 -4.69 -36.04 9.43
CA GLU A 112 -4.98 -36.65 10.74
C GLU A 112 -5.28 -38.15 10.62
N ASP A 113 -6.06 -38.56 9.60
CA ASP A 113 -6.37 -39.96 9.34
C ASP A 113 -5.11 -40.77 8.96
N GLU A 114 -4.23 -40.22 8.11
CA GLU A 114 -2.98 -40.89 7.71
C GLU A 114 -1.98 -40.99 8.88
N ALA A 115 -1.95 -39.99 9.78
CA ALA A 115 -1.17 -40.06 11.01
C ALA A 115 -1.71 -41.12 11.98
N ALA A 116 -3.03 -41.27 12.09
CA ALA A 116 -3.66 -42.30 12.91
C ALA A 116 -3.42 -43.72 12.37
N GLU A 117 -3.46 -43.92 11.05
CA GLU A 117 -3.13 -45.20 10.42
C GLU A 117 -1.66 -45.60 10.63
N LEU A 118 -0.73 -44.64 10.60
CA LEU A 118 0.67 -44.89 10.91
C LEU A 118 0.86 -45.27 12.39
N GLU A 119 0.16 -44.62 13.31
CA GLU A 119 0.21 -44.93 14.75
C GLU A 119 -0.35 -46.34 15.05
N GLU A 120 -1.45 -46.75 14.40
CA GLU A 120 -1.97 -48.12 14.48
C GLU A 120 -1.01 -49.15 13.89
N SER A 121 -0.32 -48.81 12.80
CA SER A 121 0.68 -49.69 12.17
C SER A 121 1.92 -49.90 13.05
N GLU A 122 2.36 -48.88 13.79
CA GLU A 122 3.48 -48.98 14.73
C GLU A 122 3.11 -49.76 16.01
N LEU A 123 1.86 -49.62 16.48
CA LEU A 123 1.30 -50.44 17.56
C LEU A 123 1.16 -51.93 17.15
N SER A 124 0.82 -52.19 15.89
CA SER A 124 0.77 -53.55 15.32
C SER A 124 2.16 -54.20 15.23
N TRP A 125 3.18 -53.45 14.85
CA TRP A 125 4.57 -53.95 14.77
C TRP A 125 5.22 -54.15 16.16
N SER A 126 4.84 -53.37 17.17
CA SER A 126 5.35 -53.51 18.54
C SER A 126 4.65 -54.59 19.37
N GLY A 127 3.49 -55.09 18.93
CA GLY A 127 2.75 -56.21 19.55
C GLY A 127 3.16 -57.61 19.09
N ILE A 128 4.12 -57.74 18.16
CA ILE A 128 4.68 -59.03 17.70
C ILE A 128 6.12 -59.17 18.24
N VAL A 129 6.28 -59.23 19.57
CA VAL A 129 7.42 -59.87 20.27
C VAL A 129 6.95 -60.40 21.62
#